data_AF-S9ZS91-F1
#
_entry.id   AF-S9ZS91-F1
#
_cell.length_a   1.000
_cell.length_b   1.000
_cell.length_c   1.000
_cell.angle_alpha   90.00
_cell.angle_beta   90.00
_cell.angle_gamma   90.00
#
_symmetry.space_group_name_H-M   'P 1'
#
loop_
_entity.id
_entity.type
_entity.pdbx_description
1 polymer ?
#
loop_
_entity_poly.entity_id
_entity_poly.type
_entity_poly.pdbx_seq_one_letter_code
_entity_poly.pdbx_strand_id
1 'polypeptide(L)'
;MTRSPRLLLTLLLGALSVASPAQAESMSCPSLAEAVQVAACPSEEELRYTFLGFCGDGARLYGGDVLTCATFENYRAAKNYALWESADGQFSGYLSCNVAADTIHASKAQRMHAQRKGNLSRLICDYDNEHRLIHRTKAICKVEAEDCSAGECRAVCE
;
A
#
# COMPACT_ATOMS: atom_id res chain seq x y z
N MET A 1 25.58 -53.44 54.20
CA MET A 1 24.50 -52.62 53.57
C MET A 1 25.06 -51.22 53.32
N THR A 2 25.98 -51.06 52.38
CA THR A 2 25.77 -50.53 51.01
C THR A 2 25.06 -49.16 50.96
N ARG A 3 25.83 -48.07 50.87
CA ARG A 3 25.39 -46.77 50.32
C ARG A 3 26.13 -46.52 49.01
N SER A 4 25.37 -46.43 47.92
CA SER A 4 25.82 -46.37 46.53
C SER A 4 26.29 -44.96 46.13
N PRO A 5 27.26 -44.82 45.20
CA PRO A 5 27.76 -43.53 44.72
C PRO A 5 27.07 -43.04 43.43
N ARG A 6 27.13 -41.71 43.26
CA ARG A 6 26.99 -40.84 42.07
C ARG A 6 26.41 -41.42 40.76
N LEU A 7 25.45 -40.70 40.19
CA LEU A 7 25.37 -40.42 38.75
C LEU A 7 24.66 -39.09 38.49
N LEU A 8 25.43 -38.12 37.96
CA LEU A 8 24.91 -36.97 37.26
C LEU A 8 24.31 -37.46 35.93
N LEU A 9 23.06 -37.08 35.63
CA LEU A 9 22.51 -37.19 34.29
C LEU A 9 21.90 -35.85 33.88
N THR A 10 22.64 -35.14 33.05
CA THR A 10 22.17 -34.04 32.20
C THR A 10 21.06 -34.51 31.27
N LEU A 11 19.91 -33.84 31.24
CA LEU A 11 18.98 -33.90 30.11
C LEU A 11 18.65 -32.47 29.65
N LEU A 12 19.25 -32.08 28.52
CA LEU A 12 18.80 -30.96 27.71
C LEU A 12 17.42 -31.33 27.13
N LEU A 13 16.36 -30.67 27.57
CA LEU A 13 15.07 -30.70 26.86
C LEU A 13 15.03 -29.55 25.86
N GLY A 14 14.89 -29.93 24.59
CA GLY A 14 15.01 -29.07 23.42
C GLY A 14 13.95 -27.98 23.35
N ALA A 15 14.41 -26.79 22.93
CA ALA A 15 13.56 -25.76 22.37
C ALA A 15 13.03 -26.24 21.00
N LEU A 16 11.86 -26.88 21.00
CA LEU A 16 11.09 -27.02 19.78
C LEU A 16 10.48 -25.65 19.44
N SER A 17 11.13 -24.92 18.54
CA SER A 17 10.53 -23.80 17.85
C SER A 17 9.33 -24.32 17.06
N VAL A 18 8.12 -24.10 17.59
CA VAL A 18 6.87 -24.33 16.86
C VAL A 18 6.83 -23.34 15.70
N ALA A 19 7.18 -23.82 14.50
CA ALA A 19 6.88 -23.10 13.28
C ALA A 19 5.35 -23.06 13.15
N SER A 20 4.75 -21.93 13.51
CA SER A 20 3.33 -21.72 13.26
C SER A 20 3.11 -21.73 11.75
N PRO A 21 2.11 -22.47 11.23
CA PRO A 21 1.77 -22.38 9.81
C PRO A 21 1.43 -20.92 9.49
N ALA A 22 1.94 -20.41 8.36
CA ALA A 22 1.53 -19.12 7.84
C ALA A 22 0.01 -19.17 7.68
N GLN A 23 -0.70 -18.41 8.52
CA GLN A 23 -2.15 -18.31 8.43
C GLN A 23 -2.45 -17.50 7.17
N ALA A 24 -3.27 -18.07 6.29
CA ALA A 24 -3.79 -17.38 5.14
C ALA A 24 -4.62 -16.17 5.62
N GLU A 25 -4.08 -14.96 5.45
CA GLU A 25 -4.71 -13.75 5.97
C GLU A 25 -5.79 -13.29 4.98
N SER A 26 -7.04 -13.24 5.45
CA SER A 26 -8.12 -12.67 4.66
C SER A 26 -8.04 -11.15 4.73
N MET A 27 -8.02 -10.50 3.57
CA MET A 27 -7.96 -9.05 3.45
C MET A 27 -9.16 -8.51 2.67
N SER A 28 -9.70 -7.39 3.15
CA SER A 28 -10.71 -6.58 2.46
C SER A 28 -10.11 -5.22 2.06
N CYS A 29 -10.81 -4.47 1.22
CA CYS A 29 -10.43 -3.08 0.98
C CYS A 29 -10.72 -2.25 2.23
N PRO A 30 -9.74 -1.48 2.75
CA PRO A 30 -9.96 -0.67 3.93
C PRO A 30 -10.95 0.47 3.66
N SER A 31 -11.66 0.91 4.70
CA SER A 31 -12.42 2.16 4.61
C SER A 31 -11.47 3.35 4.47
N LEU A 32 -11.81 4.32 3.61
CA LEU A 32 -11.08 5.58 3.55
C LEU A 32 -11.48 6.56 4.66
N ALA A 33 -12.57 6.32 5.40
CA ALA A 33 -13.06 7.24 6.42
C ALA A 33 -12.03 7.53 7.53
N GLU A 34 -11.14 6.57 7.81
CA GLU A 34 -10.07 6.69 8.82
C GLU A 34 -8.67 6.69 8.18
N ALA A 35 -8.59 6.86 6.86
CA ALA A 35 -7.30 6.94 6.18
C ALA A 35 -6.56 8.22 6.60
N VAL A 36 -5.24 8.11 6.74
CA VAL A 36 -4.38 9.18 7.24
C VAL A 36 -3.52 9.69 6.10
N GLN A 37 -3.47 11.01 5.95
CA GLN A 37 -2.49 11.67 5.10
C GLN A 37 -1.14 11.71 5.81
N VAL A 38 -0.17 10.94 5.31
CA VAL A 38 1.14 10.77 5.95
C VAL A 38 2.14 11.83 5.50
N ALA A 39 1.95 12.37 4.29
CA ALA A 39 2.77 13.45 3.75
C ALA A 39 1.93 14.68 3.38
N ALA A 40 2.45 15.88 3.62
CA ALA A 40 1.77 17.10 3.20
C ALA A 40 1.60 17.15 1.67
N CYS A 41 0.53 17.79 1.21
CA CYS A 41 0.40 18.13 -0.20
C CYS A 41 1.48 19.14 -0.61
N PRO A 42 2.10 18.98 -1.79
CA PRO A 42 3.03 19.97 -2.30
C PRO A 42 2.40 21.36 -2.34
N SER A 43 3.14 22.37 -1.90
CA SER A 43 2.77 23.76 -2.11
C SER A 43 2.83 24.13 -3.60
N GLU A 44 2.16 25.22 -3.98
CA GLU A 44 2.24 25.70 -5.36
C GLU A 44 3.67 26.09 -5.76
N GLU A 45 4.43 26.67 -4.84
CA GLU A 45 5.84 27.03 -5.07
C GLU A 45 6.69 25.79 -5.36
N GLU A 46 6.54 24.73 -4.57
CA GLU A 46 7.24 23.46 -4.79
C GLU A 46 6.84 22.82 -6.14
N LEU A 47 5.57 22.85 -6.49
CA LEU A 47 5.09 22.36 -7.79
C LEU A 47 5.68 23.18 -8.94
N ARG A 48 5.72 24.52 -8.84
CA ARG A 48 6.31 25.38 -9.88
C ARG A 48 7.81 25.10 -10.02
N TYR A 49 8.52 24.96 -8.91
CA TYR A 49 9.94 24.64 -8.91
C TYR A 49 10.22 23.28 -9.59
N THR A 50 9.45 22.26 -9.21
CA THR A 50 9.60 20.90 -9.77
C THR A 50 9.10 20.78 -11.21
N PHE A 51 8.14 21.61 -11.65
CA PHE A 51 7.75 21.73 -13.05
C PHE A 51 8.93 22.18 -13.92
N LEU A 52 9.68 23.20 -13.50
CA LEU A 52 10.87 23.66 -14.23
C LEU A 52 11.95 22.57 -14.33
N GLY A 53 12.13 21.77 -13.27
CA GLY A 53 13.07 20.66 -13.28
C GLY A 53 12.62 19.47 -14.14
N PHE A 54 11.33 19.13 -14.12
CA PHE A 54 10.78 17.97 -14.82
C PHE A 54 10.48 18.24 -16.31
N CYS A 55 10.03 19.46 -16.64
CA CYS A 55 9.58 19.85 -17.98
C CYS A 55 10.49 20.87 -18.69
N GLY A 56 11.49 21.44 -18.01
CA GLY A 56 12.41 22.41 -18.60
C GLY A 56 13.43 21.79 -19.56
N ASP A 57 14.30 22.63 -20.12
CA ASP A 57 15.28 22.25 -21.16
C ASP A 57 16.27 21.14 -20.75
N GLY A 58 16.42 20.89 -19.44
CA GLY A 58 17.21 19.81 -18.85
C GLY A 58 16.48 18.48 -18.64
N ALA A 59 15.24 18.31 -19.11
CA ALA A 59 14.32 17.19 -18.82
C ALA A 59 14.80 15.78 -19.22
N ARG A 60 16.00 15.64 -19.80
CA ARG A 60 16.62 14.37 -20.21
C ARG A 60 16.72 13.32 -19.09
N LEU A 61 16.57 13.70 -17.82
CA LEU A 61 16.58 12.77 -16.69
C LEU A 61 15.23 12.07 -16.41
N TYR A 62 14.09 12.68 -16.75
CA TYR A 62 12.78 12.16 -16.35
C TYR A 62 11.85 11.78 -17.51
N GLY A 63 12.28 11.98 -18.76
CA GLY A 63 11.49 11.61 -19.93
C GLY A 63 10.10 12.26 -19.90
N GLY A 64 10.07 13.58 -19.71
CA GLY A 64 8.85 14.36 -19.56
C GLY A 64 7.81 13.99 -20.61
N ASP A 65 6.66 13.51 -20.14
CA ASP A 65 5.51 13.23 -20.99
C ASP A 65 5.01 14.54 -21.61
N VAL A 66 4.83 14.57 -22.94
CA VAL A 66 4.49 15.78 -23.70
C VAL A 66 3.19 16.41 -23.18
N LEU A 67 2.23 15.59 -22.78
CA LEU A 67 0.94 16.08 -22.27
C LEU A 67 1.09 16.69 -20.88
N THR A 68 1.81 16.01 -19.99
CA THR A 68 2.13 16.49 -18.64
C THR A 68 2.90 17.81 -18.68
N CYS A 69 3.80 17.97 -19.65
CA CYS A 69 4.67 19.14 -19.77
C CYS A 69 4.13 20.27 -20.65
N ALA A 70 2.91 20.15 -21.18
CA ALA A 70 2.31 21.19 -22.02
C ALA A 70 1.99 22.48 -21.25
N THR A 71 1.55 22.35 -19.99
CA THR A 71 1.24 23.49 -19.10
C THR A 71 1.56 23.14 -17.65
N PHE A 72 1.67 24.15 -16.80
CA PHE A 72 1.82 23.94 -15.36
C PHE A 72 0.60 23.24 -14.75
N GLU A 73 -0.60 23.52 -15.26
CA GLU A 73 -1.84 22.92 -14.81
C GLU A 73 -1.89 21.41 -15.10
N ASN A 74 -1.41 20.98 -16.26
CA ASN A 74 -1.29 19.55 -16.59
C ASN A 74 -0.29 18.86 -15.67
N TYR A 75 0.86 19.50 -15.42
CA TYR A 75 1.85 19.01 -14.47
C TYR A 75 1.27 18.89 -13.06
N ARG A 76 0.59 19.94 -12.57
CA ARG A 76 -0.08 19.94 -11.27
C ARG A 76 -1.13 18.84 -11.19
N ALA A 77 -1.94 18.64 -12.22
CA ALA A 77 -2.91 17.54 -12.27
C ALA A 77 -2.23 16.16 -12.14
N ALA A 78 -1.06 15.99 -12.77
CA ALA A 78 -0.32 14.73 -12.77
C ALA A 78 0.58 14.48 -11.56
N LYS A 79 1.00 15.54 -10.83
CA LYS A 79 2.04 15.46 -9.78
C LYS A 79 1.60 15.97 -8.41
N ASN A 80 0.46 16.65 -8.30
CA ASN A 80 -0.08 17.10 -7.02
C ASN A 80 -0.76 15.97 -6.25
N TYR A 81 0.05 15.09 -5.64
CA TYR A 81 -0.40 13.95 -4.86
C TYR A 81 0.35 13.89 -3.52
N ALA A 82 -0.33 13.35 -2.51
CA ALA A 82 0.26 13.06 -1.21
C ALA A 82 0.13 11.57 -0.89
N LEU A 83 1.02 11.05 -0.04
CA LEU A 83 0.91 9.68 0.45
C LEU A 83 -0.20 9.59 1.51
N TRP A 84 -1.09 8.64 1.32
CA TRP A 84 -2.14 8.25 2.26
C TRP A 84 -2.00 6.78 2.62
N GLU A 85 -2.39 6.45 3.84
CA GLU A 85 -2.36 5.09 4.39
C GLU A 85 -3.73 4.74 5.00
N SER A 86 -4.10 3.45 4.94
CA SER A 86 -5.22 2.94 5.72
C SER A 86 -4.93 3.08 7.23
N ALA A 87 -5.98 3.05 8.06
CA ALA A 87 -5.84 3.22 9.51
C ALA A 87 -4.86 2.23 10.16
N ASP A 88 -4.74 1.02 9.60
CA ASP A 88 -3.82 -0.04 10.04
C ASP A 88 -2.45 -0.01 9.35
N GLY A 89 -2.23 0.92 8.40
CA GLY A 89 -1.00 1.07 7.63
C GLY A 89 -0.73 -0.05 6.60
N GLN A 90 -1.65 -1.00 6.41
CA GLN A 90 -1.42 -2.14 5.51
C GLN A 90 -1.55 -1.78 4.03
N PHE A 91 -2.36 -0.77 3.73
CA PHE A 91 -2.58 -0.26 2.38
C PHE A 91 -2.11 1.17 2.28
N SER A 92 -1.44 1.50 1.17
CA SER A 92 -1.01 2.88 0.92
C SER A 92 -1.15 3.28 -0.54
N GLY A 93 -1.29 4.57 -0.79
CA GLY A 93 -1.49 5.12 -2.12
C GLY A 93 -1.18 6.61 -2.19
N TYR A 94 -0.81 7.08 -3.37
CA TYR A 94 -0.69 8.50 -3.64
C TYR A 94 -2.04 9.00 -4.13
N LEU A 95 -2.72 9.82 -3.34
CA LEU A 95 -4.05 10.37 -3.65
C LEU A 95 -3.93 11.86 -4.02
N SER A 96 -4.82 12.32 -4.90
CA SER A 96 -4.72 13.66 -5.48
C SER A 96 -5.01 14.73 -4.44
N CYS A 97 -4.12 15.71 -4.35
CA CYS A 97 -4.27 16.91 -3.55
C CYS A 97 -5.16 17.98 -4.22
N ASN A 98 -5.72 17.67 -5.39
CA ASN A 98 -6.73 18.53 -6.04
C ASN A 98 -8.16 18.21 -5.56
N VAL A 99 -8.32 17.24 -4.66
CA VAL A 99 -9.59 16.84 -4.05
C VAL A 99 -9.50 17.11 -2.55
N ALA A 100 -10.60 17.56 -1.93
CA ALA A 100 -10.66 17.78 -0.48
C ALA A 100 -10.52 16.46 0.30
N ALA A 101 -9.90 16.51 1.48
CA ALA A 101 -9.75 15.35 2.36
C ALA A 101 -11.10 14.69 2.70
N ASP A 102 -12.13 15.47 2.95
CA ASP A 102 -13.49 14.95 3.23
C ASP A 102 -14.04 14.11 2.07
N THR A 103 -13.73 14.48 0.83
CA THR A 103 -14.11 13.69 -0.36
C THR A 103 -13.32 12.38 -0.44
N ILE A 104 -12.03 12.40 -0.08
CA ILE A 104 -11.21 11.19 0.01
C ILE A 104 -11.80 10.26 1.08
N HIS A 105 -12.10 10.78 2.27
CA HIS A 105 -12.68 10.03 3.38
C HIS A 105 -14.06 9.45 3.07
N ALA A 106 -14.86 10.15 2.26
CA ALA A 106 -16.17 9.69 1.83
C ALA A 106 -16.14 8.68 0.66
N SER A 107 -14.98 8.45 0.03
CA SER A 107 -14.88 7.60 -1.15
C SER A 107 -15.03 6.12 -0.80
N LYS A 108 -15.86 5.41 -1.57
CA LYS A 108 -16.19 3.99 -1.33
C LYS A 108 -15.36 3.09 -2.20
N ALA A 109 -15.00 1.91 -1.67
CA ALA A 109 -14.34 0.87 -2.44
C ALA A 109 -15.31 0.36 -3.51
N GLN A 110 -14.82 0.25 -4.74
CA GLN A 110 -15.57 -0.25 -5.88
C GLN A 110 -15.08 -1.63 -6.31
N ARG A 111 -13.75 -1.85 -6.25
CA ARG A 111 -13.17 -3.08 -6.79
C ARG A 111 -11.85 -3.44 -6.13
N MET A 112 -11.64 -4.74 -5.88
CA MET A 112 -10.37 -5.31 -5.45
C MET A 112 -9.78 -6.19 -6.54
N HIS A 113 -8.51 -6.00 -6.89
CA HIS A 113 -7.82 -6.89 -7.83
C HIS A 113 -6.36 -7.12 -7.44
N ALA A 114 -5.80 -8.26 -7.83
CA ALA A 114 -4.40 -8.60 -7.56
C ALA A 114 -3.54 -8.48 -8.82
N GLN A 115 -2.34 -7.92 -8.68
CA GLN A 115 -1.32 -7.88 -9.73
C GLN A 115 0.02 -8.37 -9.19
N ARG A 116 0.78 -9.11 -10.00
CA ARG A 116 2.17 -9.45 -9.70
C ARG A 116 3.12 -8.43 -10.34
N LYS A 117 4.06 -7.91 -9.55
CA LYS A 117 5.20 -7.09 -10.01
C LYS A 117 6.50 -7.70 -9.48
N GLY A 118 7.27 -8.36 -10.35
CA GLY A 118 8.46 -9.11 -9.92
C GLY A 118 8.09 -10.22 -8.93
N ASN A 119 8.66 -10.21 -7.74
CA ASN A 119 8.34 -11.15 -6.65
C ASN A 119 7.29 -10.63 -5.64
N LEU A 120 6.68 -9.45 -5.88
CA LEU A 120 5.66 -8.87 -5.00
C LEU A 120 4.25 -9.02 -5.56
N SER A 121 3.32 -9.45 -4.72
CA SER A 121 1.89 -9.26 -4.95
C SER A 121 1.50 -7.83 -4.60
N ARG A 122 0.63 -7.25 -5.42
CA ARG A 122 -0.03 -5.98 -5.17
C ARG A 122 -1.51 -6.28 -5.11
N LEU A 123 -2.10 -6.19 -3.92
CA LEU A 123 -3.55 -6.19 -3.76
C LEU A 123 -4.02 -4.75 -3.87
N ILE A 124 -4.84 -4.47 -4.86
CA ILE A 124 -5.19 -3.11 -5.29
C ILE A 124 -6.67 -2.91 -5.03
N CYS A 125 -6.99 -1.86 -4.29
CA CYS A 125 -8.34 -1.38 -4.04
C CYS A 125 -8.57 -0.11 -4.84
N ASP A 126 -9.52 -0.17 -5.78
CA ASP A 126 -10.04 0.97 -6.51
C ASP A 126 -11.26 1.51 -5.79
N TYR A 127 -11.31 2.83 -5.63
CA TYR A 127 -12.39 3.55 -4.99
C TYR A 127 -13.02 4.54 -5.98
N ASP A 128 -14.13 5.15 -5.58
CA ASP A 128 -14.65 6.35 -6.24
C ASP A 128 -13.57 7.45 -6.34
N ASN A 129 -13.80 8.44 -7.21
CA ASN A 129 -12.88 9.55 -7.45
C ASN A 129 -11.47 9.11 -7.89
N GLU A 130 -11.39 7.93 -8.51
CA GLU A 130 -10.15 7.32 -9.04
C GLU A 130 -9.07 7.11 -7.96
N HIS A 131 -9.47 7.07 -6.68
CA HIS A 131 -8.55 6.80 -5.58
C HIS A 131 -8.15 5.33 -5.56
N ARG A 132 -6.89 5.09 -5.17
CA ARG A 132 -6.33 3.74 -5.13
C ARG A 132 -5.39 3.56 -3.96
N LEU A 133 -5.69 2.59 -3.11
CA LEU A 133 -4.76 2.09 -2.10
C LEU A 133 -4.28 0.68 -2.45
N ILE A 134 -3.04 0.38 -2.09
CA ILE A 134 -2.35 -0.84 -2.49
C ILE A 134 -1.65 -1.45 -1.28
N HIS A 135 -1.97 -2.71 -0.99
CA HIS A 135 -1.17 -3.55 -0.12
C HIS A 135 -0.10 -4.27 -0.96
N ARG A 136 1.15 -4.21 -0.51
CA ARG A 136 2.28 -4.85 -1.18
C ARG A 136 2.89 -5.91 -0.27
N THR A 137 2.93 -7.14 -0.73
CA THR A 137 3.46 -8.26 0.05
C THR A 137 4.24 -9.24 -0.83
N LYS A 138 5.08 -10.05 -0.19
CA LYS A 138 5.75 -11.20 -0.84
C LYS A 138 4.83 -12.43 -0.90
N ALA A 139 3.80 -12.48 -0.06
CA ALA A 139 2.76 -13.51 -0.12
C ALA A 139 2.05 -13.49 -1.48
N ILE A 140 1.54 -14.63 -1.91
CA ILE A 140 0.71 -14.76 -3.10
C ILE A 140 -0.72 -14.39 -2.71
N CYS A 141 -1.24 -13.32 -3.30
CA CYS A 141 -2.61 -12.87 -3.04
C CYS A 141 -3.56 -13.36 -4.14
N LYS A 142 -4.66 -14.00 -3.74
CA LYS A 142 -5.76 -14.41 -4.61
C LYS A 142 -7.03 -13.66 -4.21
N VAL A 143 -7.65 -12.98 -5.17
CA VAL A 143 -8.95 -12.32 -4.97
C VAL A 143 -10.06 -13.37 -5.09
N GLU A 144 -10.90 -13.43 -4.07
CA GLU A 144 -12.06 -14.32 -4.00
C GLU A 144 -13.36 -13.60 -4.36
N ALA A 145 -13.43 -12.30 -4.08
CA ALA A 145 -14.53 -11.42 -4.46
C ALA A 145 -13.98 -10.08 -4.96
N GLU A 146 -14.19 -9.77 -6.24
CA GLU A 146 -13.65 -8.57 -6.91
C GLU A 146 -14.51 -7.32 -6.67
N ASP A 147 -15.83 -7.45 -6.79
CA ASP A 147 -16.78 -6.34 -6.71
C ASP A 147 -17.02 -5.93 -5.25
N CYS A 148 -16.63 -4.70 -4.91
CA CYS A 148 -16.85 -4.11 -3.58
C CYS A 148 -18.15 -3.27 -3.52
N SER A 149 -18.80 -3.02 -4.67
CA SER A 149 -20.02 -2.19 -4.72
C SER A 149 -21.25 -2.95 -4.22
N ALA A 150 -21.23 -4.29 -4.34
CA ALA A 150 -22.27 -5.19 -3.86
C ALA A 150 -22.08 -5.65 -2.40
N GLY A 151 -20.96 -5.31 -1.76
CA GLY A 151 -20.59 -5.76 -0.41
C GLY A 151 -19.08 -5.73 -0.19
N GLU A 152 -18.59 -6.39 0.86
CA GLU A 152 -17.13 -6.45 1.10
C GLU A 152 -16.43 -7.39 0.11
N CYS A 153 -15.60 -6.82 -0.75
CA CYS A 153 -14.64 -7.56 -1.56
C CYS A 153 -13.53 -8.17 -0.69
N ARG A 154 -12.94 -9.27 -1.19
CA ARG A 154 -12.09 -10.15 -0.38
C ARG A 154 -10.97 -10.78 -1.18
N ALA A 155 -9.80 -10.88 -0.54
CA ALA A 155 -8.69 -11.69 -0.98
C ALA A 155 -8.11 -12.51 0.18
N VAL A 156 -7.32 -13.50 -0.17
CA VAL A 156 -6.51 -14.31 0.74
C VAL A 156 -5.06 -14.22 0.28
N CYS A 157 -4.13 -13.97 1.20
CA CYS A 157 -2.70 -13.94 0.92
C CYS A 157 -1.93 -14.96 1.75
N GLU A 158 -1.06 -15.73 1.06
CA GLU A 158 -0.30 -16.86 1.61
C GLU A 158 1.20 -16.81 1.25
#